data_AF-A0A2V8JH17-F1
#
_entry.id   AF-A0A2V8JH17-F1
#
_cell.length_a   1.000
_cell.length_b   1.000
_cell.length_c   1.000
_cell.angle_alpha   90.00
_cell.angle_beta   90.00
_cell.angle_gamma   90.00
#
_symmetry.space_group_name_H-M   'P 1'
#
loop_
_entity.id
_entity.type
_entity.pdbx_description
1 polymer ?
#
loop_
_entity_poly.entity_id
_entity_poly.type
_entity_poly.pdbx_seq_one_letter_code
_entity_poly.pdbx_strand_id
1 'polypeptide(L)' 'KPGAPVSAPCTWEELESGKVGPRTFTLRNMATRIKDIGDLWSGMRRQRRSLQRSLLKLRALS' A
#
# COMPACT_ATOMS: atom_id res chain seq x y z
N LYS A 1 -19.03 -4.79 2.23
CA LYS A 1 -19.16 -4.51 0.77
C LYS A 1 -19.31 -5.84 0.03
N PRO A 2 -20.09 -5.92 -1.05
CA PRO A 2 -20.20 -7.14 -1.87
C PRO A 2 -18.81 -7.62 -2.31
N GLY A 3 -18.59 -8.94 -2.31
CA GLY A 3 -17.33 -9.57 -2.74
C GLY A 3 -16.23 -9.66 -1.67
N ALA A 4 -16.48 -9.17 -0.45
CA ALA A 4 -15.51 -9.16 0.65
C ALA A 4 -14.11 -8.61 0.25
N PRO A 5 -14.04 -7.36 -0.27
CA PRO A 5 -12.77 -6.73 -0.59
C PRO A 5 -11.94 -6.51 0.68
N VAL A 6 -10.62 -6.60 0.54
CA VAL A 6 -9.67 -6.43 1.63
C VAL A 6 -8.72 -5.27 1.34
N SER A 7 -8.24 -4.60 2.40
CA SER A 7 -7.11 -3.70 2.28
C SER A 7 -5.85 -4.53 2.07
N ALA A 8 -5.16 -4.31 0.96
CA ALA A 8 -3.99 -5.10 0.57
C ALA A 8 -2.89 -4.17 0.03
N PRO A 9 -1.61 -4.42 0.39
CA PRO A 9 -0.48 -3.76 -0.24
C PRO A 9 -0.47 -3.95 -1.76
N CYS A 10 -0.08 -2.91 -2.49
CA CYS A 10 0.16 -2.93 -3.93
C CYS A 10 1.39 -2.07 -4.26
N THR A 11 1.93 -2.25 -5.45
CA THR A 11 3.02 -1.38 -5.95
C THR A 11 2.46 -0.09 -6.55
N TRP A 12 3.31 0.93 -6.69
CA TRP A 12 2.92 2.17 -7.34
C TRP A 12 2.57 1.94 -8.81
N GLU A 13 3.31 1.08 -9.50
CA GLU A 13 3.10 0.75 -10.91
C GLU A 13 1.76 0.01 -11.13
N GLU A 14 1.38 -0.89 -10.21
CA GLU A 14 0.06 -1.55 -10.22
C GLU A 14 -1.10 -0.54 -10.09
N LEU A 15 -0.91 0.47 -9.25
CA LEU A 15 -1.91 1.52 -9.00
C LEU A 15 -2.00 2.49 -10.18
N GLU A 16 -0.86 3.00 -10.65
CA GLU A 16 -0.78 3.98 -11.74
C GLU A 16 -1.28 3.39 -13.07
N SER A 17 -1.02 2.10 -13.32
CA SER A 17 -1.53 1.41 -14.51
C SER A 17 -3.04 1.11 -14.45
N GLY A 18 -3.70 1.37 -13.31
CA GLY A 18 -5.13 1.09 -13.11
C GLY A 18 -5.47 -0.40 -12.99
N LYS A 19 -4.46 -1.29 -12.96
CA LYS A 19 -4.64 -2.74 -12.80
C LYS A 19 -5.18 -3.10 -11.42
N VAL A 20 -4.85 -2.30 -10.41
CA VAL A 20 -5.30 -2.46 -9.03
C VAL A 20 -6.14 -1.27 -8.59
N GLY A 21 -7.26 -1.56 -7.95
CA GLY A 21 -8.11 -0.58 -7.28
C GLY A 21 -8.74 -1.17 -6.00
N PRO A 22 -9.61 -0.40 -5.32
CA PRO A 22 -10.10 -0.75 -3.98
C PRO A 22 -10.90 -2.05 -3.84
N ARG A 23 -11.24 -2.71 -4.96
CA ARG A 23 -12.00 -3.98 -4.99
C ARG A 23 -11.28 -5.10 -5.71
N THR A 24 -10.04 -4.87 -6.18
CA THR A 24 -9.25 -5.88 -6.90
C THR A 24 -8.90 -7.07 -6.00
N PHE A 25 -8.53 -6.78 -4.74
CA PHE A 25 -8.17 -7.81 -3.78
C PHE A 25 -9.34 -8.13 -2.83
N THR A 26 -9.58 -9.41 -2.65
CA THR A 26 -10.69 -9.97 -1.85
C THR A 26 -10.18 -11.14 -1.02
N LEU A 27 -10.96 -11.57 -0.03
CA LEU A 27 -10.64 -12.78 0.73
C LEU A 27 -10.42 -14.02 -0.15
N ARG A 28 -11.01 -14.07 -1.35
CA ARG A 28 -10.89 -15.23 -2.26
C ARG A 28 -9.56 -15.29 -3.00
N ASN A 29 -8.93 -14.16 -3.32
CA ASN A 29 -7.73 -14.11 -4.16
C ASN A 29 -6.46 -13.68 -3.41
N MET A 30 -6.58 -13.18 -2.19
CA MET A 30 -5.42 -12.66 -1.44
C MET A 30 -4.38 -13.74 -1.11
N ALA A 31 -4.82 -14.97 -0.81
CA ALA A 31 -3.89 -16.07 -0.53
C ALA A 31 -2.99 -16.37 -1.73
N THR A 32 -3.56 -16.42 -2.94
CA THR A 32 -2.80 -16.56 -4.19
C THR A 32 -1.86 -15.38 -4.42
N ARG A 33 -2.33 -14.14 -4.21
CA ARG A 33 -1.50 -12.93 -4.36
C ARG A 33 -0.25 -12.95 -3.46
N ILE A 34 -0.39 -13.40 -2.22
CA ILE A 34 0.74 -13.53 -1.28
C ILE A 34 1.68 -14.64 -1.74
N LYS A 35 1.15 -15.77 -2.22
CA LYS A 35 1.98 -16.86 -2.75
C LYS A 35 2.81 -16.42 -3.96
N ASP A 36 2.20 -15.67 -4.87
CA ASP A 36 2.83 -15.37 -6.17
C ASP A 36 3.86 -14.24 -6.08
N ILE A 37 3.64 -13.24 -5.21
CA ILE A 37 4.45 -12.01 -5.16
C ILE A 37 5.12 -11.81 -3.80
N GLY A 38 4.67 -12.50 -2.76
CA GLY A 38 5.20 -12.37 -1.41
C GLY A 38 4.76 -11.09 -0.68
N ASP A 39 5.50 -10.74 0.37
CA ASP A 39 5.26 -9.55 1.19
C ASP A 39 5.94 -8.31 0.58
N LEU A 40 5.15 -7.47 -0.10
CA LEU A 40 5.57 -6.18 -0.64
C LEU A 40 6.10 -5.21 0.44
N TRP A 41 5.68 -5.37 1.69
CA TRP A 41 6.08 -4.52 2.81
C TRP A 41 7.21 -5.11 3.65
N SER A 42 7.81 -6.22 3.22
CA SER A 42 8.94 -6.87 3.90
C SER A 42 10.11 -5.90 4.19
N GLY A 43 10.24 -4.84 3.38
CA GLY A 43 11.24 -3.79 3.55
C GLY A 43 10.85 -2.56 4.35
N MET A 44 9.57 -2.41 4.72
CA MET A 44 9.06 -1.18 5.32
C MET A 44 9.82 -0.78 6.59
N ARG A 45 10.21 -1.77 7.40
CA ARG A 45 10.92 -1.54 8.66
C ARG A 45 12.44 -1.32 8.51
N ARG A 46 13.00 -1.50 7.31
CA ARG A 46 14.45 -1.34 7.09
C ARG A 46 14.92 0.11 7.19
N GLN A 47 14.03 1.07 6.95
CA GLN A 47 14.40 2.48 6.92
C GLN A 47 13.43 3.33 7.74
N ARG A 48 13.97 3.98 8.77
CA ARG A 48 13.24 5.00 9.53
C ARG A 48 13.30 6.33 8.79
N ARG A 49 12.19 7.06 8.77
CA ARG A 49 12.09 8.39 8.15
C ARG A 49 11.74 9.42 9.23
N SER A 50 12.50 10.52 9.28
CA SER A 50 12.27 11.63 10.21
C SER A 50 11.08 12.47 9.76
N LEU A 51 10.26 12.91 10.71
CA LEU A 51 9.15 13.84 10.47
C LEU A 51 9.58 15.32 10.48
N GLN A 52 10.83 15.62 10.84
CA GLN A 52 11.31 17.00 11.04
C GLN A 52 11.07 17.89 9.82
N ARG A 53 11.37 17.40 8.61
CA ARG A 53 11.17 18.16 7.37
C ARG A 53 9.70 18.50 7.12
N SER A 54 8.82 17.53 7.31
CA SER A 54 7.37 17.73 7.13
C SER A 54 6.82 18.71 8.16
N LEU A 55 7.28 18.63 9.41
CA LEU A 55 6.87 19.54 10.47
C LEU A 55 7.31 20.98 10.21
N LEU A 56 8.54 21.20 9.73
CA LEU A 56 9.02 22.52 9.34
C LEU A 56 8.18 23.11 8.20
N LYS A 57 7.85 22.30 7.19
CA LYS A 57 6.99 22.74 6.08
C LYS A 57 5.59 23.12 6.57
N LEU A 58 4.99 22.33 7.47
CA LEU A 58 3.68 22.61 8.03
C LEU A 58 3.65 23.95 8.80
N ARG A 59 4.67 24.22 9.60
CA ARG A 59 4.79 25.48 10.36
C ARG A 59 4.93 26.70 9.45
N ALA A 60 5.59 26.57 8.31
CA ALA A 60 5.72 27.66 7.35
C ALA A 60 4.42 27.97 6.57
N LEU A 61 3.40 27.10 6.68
CA LEU A 61 2.08 27.31 6.08
C LEU A 61 1.05 27.89 7.05
N SER A 62 1.40 27.98 8.35
CA SER A 62 0.57 28.60 9.40
C SER A 62 0.96 30.05 9.60
#